data_AF-A0A0C2CYM6-F1
#
_entry.id   AF-A0A0C2CYM6-F1
#
_cell.length_a   1.000
_cell.length_b   1.000
_cell.length_c   1.000
_cell.angle_alpha   90.00
_cell.angle_beta   90.00
_cell.angle_gamma   90.00
#
_symmetry.space_group_name_H-M   'P 1'
#
loop_
_entity.id
_entity.type
_entity.pdbx_description
1 polymer ?
#
loop_
_entity_poly.entity_id
_entity_poly.type
_entity_poly.pdbx_seq_one_letter_code
_entity_poly.pdbx_strand_id
1 'polypeptide(L)'
;LAGALVFCGLESEHEDVKNDEEVTQLVRRSVAAKKELVDKIQMMYFANTEAMFFNETELRKAIDSYDVSMAMKPIIHREKRWNLWGGLYYAGTIYTTIGYGDLAATTFWGRLFTMIYALVGIPMVITILNDWGTIMFQLVDSKF
;
A
#
# COMPACT_ATOMS: atom_id res chain seq x y z
N LEU A 1 22.31 -1.97 -4.28
CA LEU A 1 22.18 -0.76 -3.42
C LEU A 1 21.87 0.49 -4.23
N ALA A 2 22.68 0.87 -5.23
CA ALA A 2 22.41 2.06 -6.06
C ALA A 2 21.01 2.05 -6.70
N GLY A 3 20.59 0.93 -7.31
CA GLY A 3 19.23 0.81 -7.87
C GLY A 3 18.12 0.99 -6.83
N ALA A 4 18.28 0.44 -5.63
CA ALA A 4 17.31 0.57 -4.53
C ALA A 4 17.13 2.03 -4.09
N LEU A 5 18.23 2.80 -4.02
CA LEU A 5 18.18 4.23 -3.69
C LEU A 5 17.46 5.04 -4.77
N VAL A 6 17.72 4.74 -6.04
CA VAL A 6 17.05 5.40 -7.18
C VAL A 6 15.56 5.09 -7.19
N PHE A 7 15.16 3.84 -6.97
CA PHE A 7 13.75 3.46 -6.87
C PHE A 7 13.06 4.09 -5.67
N CYS A 8 13.69 4.08 -4.50
CA CYS A 8 13.19 4.82 -3.34
C CYS A 8 13.00 6.30 -3.65
N GLY A 9 14.00 6.97 -4.24
CA GLY A 9 13.89 8.39 -4.55
C GLY A 9 12.77 8.71 -5.55
N LEU A 10 12.62 7.90 -6.60
CA LEU A 10 11.62 8.14 -7.65
C LEU A 10 10.19 7.80 -7.24
N GLU A 11 9.99 6.76 -6.44
CA GLU A 11 8.65 6.26 -6.11
C GLU A 11 8.16 6.67 -4.71
N SER A 12 9.08 7.02 -3.78
CA SER A 12 8.74 7.46 -2.42
C SER A 12 7.78 8.65 -2.45
N GLU A 13 8.08 9.67 -3.25
CA GLU A 13 7.29 10.90 -3.30
C GLU A 13 5.89 10.65 -3.87
N HIS A 14 5.78 9.77 -4.87
CA HIS A 14 4.48 9.39 -5.43
C HIS A 14 3.64 8.56 -4.45
N GLU A 15 4.27 7.68 -3.67
CA GLU A 15 3.59 6.92 -2.61
C GLU A 15 3.10 7.84 -1.48
N ASP A 16 3.91 8.83 -1.09
CA ASP A 16 3.54 9.79 -0.04
C ASP A 16 2.31 10.62 -0.45
N VAL A 17 2.29 11.16 -1.68
CA VAL A 17 1.15 11.93 -2.20
C VAL A 17 -0.10 11.06 -2.30
N LYS A 18 0.03 9.84 -2.82
CA LYS A 18 -1.11 8.92 -2.94
C LYS A 18 -1.66 8.53 -1.57
N ASN A 19 -0.80 8.28 -0.60
CA ASN A 19 -1.21 7.93 0.75
C ASN A 19 -1.89 9.11 1.45
N ASP A 20 -1.37 10.33 1.27
CA ASP A 20 -1.99 11.55 1.80
C ASP A 20 -3.37 11.83 1.17
N GLU A 21 -3.52 11.60 -0.13
CA GLU A 21 -4.79 11.73 -0.83
C GLU A 21 -5.81 10.66 -0.38
N GLU A 22 -5.39 9.40 -0.24
CA GLU A 22 -6.22 8.31 0.29
C GLU A 22 -6.66 8.61 1.74
N VAL A 23 -5.74 9.03 2.61
CA VAL A 23 -6.03 9.41 4.00
C VAL A 23 -6.98 10.62 4.04
N THR A 24 -6.72 11.65 3.23
CA THR A 24 -7.58 12.83 3.14
C THR A 24 -8.98 12.46 2.66
N GLN A 25 -9.09 11.56 1.69
CA GLN A 25 -10.39 11.09 1.20
C GLN A 25 -11.14 10.28 2.26
N LEU A 26 -10.44 9.41 3.00
CA LEU A 26 -11.03 8.65 4.11
C LEU A 26 -11.50 9.58 5.24
N VAL A 27 -10.68 10.56 5.63
CA VAL A 27 -11.06 11.57 6.64
C VAL A 27 -12.26 12.39 6.18
N ARG A 28 -12.31 12.80 4.89
CA ARG A 28 -13.47 13.51 4.34
C ARG A 28 -14.74 12.66 4.41
N ARG A 29 -14.66 11.36 4.10
CA ARG A 29 -15.80 10.44 4.20
C ARG A 29 -16.26 10.23 5.64
N SER A 30 -15.33 10.08 6.59
CA SER A 30 -15.68 9.92 8.00
C SER A 30 -16.31 11.19 8.60
N VAL A 31 -15.83 12.37 8.21
CA VAL A 31 -16.42 13.66 8.59
C VAL A 31 -17.82 13.82 8.00
N ALA A 32 -18.01 13.47 6.73
CA ALA A 32 -19.33 13.53 6.08
C ALA A 32 -20.34 12.57 6.72
N ALA A 33 -19.95 11.32 6.96
CA ALA A 33 -20.79 10.32 7.62
C ALA A 33 -21.15 10.72 9.06
N LYS A 34 -20.19 11.27 9.82
CA LYS A 34 -20.45 11.82 11.15
C LYS A 34 -21.44 12.98 11.10
N LYS A 35 -21.31 13.88 10.11
CA LYS A 35 -22.22 15.00 9.93
C LYS A 35 -23.64 14.52 9.60
N GLU A 36 -23.78 13.53 8.73
CA GLU A 36 -25.07 12.94 8.37
C GLU A 36 -25.75 12.27 9.59
N LEU A 37 -24.99 11.52 10.38
CA LEU A 37 -25.48 10.90 11.62
C LEU A 37 -25.98 11.97 12.60
N VAL A 38 -25.20 13.03 12.82
CA VAL A 38 -25.58 14.13 13.73
C VAL A 38 -26.83 14.84 13.24
N ASP A 39 -26.95 15.12 11.93
CA ASP A 39 -28.11 15.80 11.35
C ASP A 39 -29.39 14.96 11.49
N LYS A 40 -29.31 13.64 11.23
CA LYS A 40 -30.44 12.70 11.45
C LYS A 40 -30.87 12.65 12.92
N ILE A 41 -29.91 12.61 13.85
CA ILE A 41 -30.20 12.62 15.29
C ILE A 41 -30.85 13.95 15.71
N GLN A 42 -30.36 15.08 15.18
CA GLN A 42 -30.96 16.39 15.44
C GLN A 42 -32.39 16.49 14.89
N MET A 43 -32.65 16.02 13.67
CA MET A 43 -34.01 15.99 13.10
C MET A 43 -34.94 15.12 13.95
N MET A 44 -34.48 13.98 14.47
CA MET A 44 -35.26 13.15 15.39
C MET A 44 -35.63 13.90 16.67
N TYR A 45 -34.73 14.73 17.20
CA TYR A 45 -34.97 15.56 18.37
C TYR A 45 -35.94 16.71 18.10
N PHE A 46 -35.79 17.42 16.98
CA PHE A 46 -36.61 18.61 16.66
C PHE A 46 -37.99 18.28 16.10
N ALA A 47 -38.18 17.14 15.44
CA ALA A 47 -39.45 16.78 14.81
C ALA A 47 -40.57 16.43 15.81
N ASN A 48 -40.26 16.21 17.09
CA ASN A 48 -41.27 15.84 18.08
C ASN A 48 -40.97 16.43 19.47
N THR A 49 -41.64 17.54 19.80
CA THR A 49 -41.49 18.23 21.11
C THR A 49 -42.14 17.47 22.27
N GLU A 50 -43.03 16.49 22.03
CA GLU A 50 -43.67 15.71 23.11
C GLU A 50 -43.25 14.23 23.17
N ALA A 51 -42.73 13.64 22.09
CA ALA A 51 -42.22 12.27 22.15
C ALA A 51 -40.71 12.23 22.40
N MET A 52 -40.33 12.34 23.67
CA MET A 52 -39.10 11.70 24.16
C MET A 52 -39.30 10.17 24.19
N PHE A 53 -39.61 9.56 23.05
CA PHE A 53 -39.36 8.15 22.81
C PHE A 53 -38.43 8.14 21.62
N PHE A 54 -37.13 7.97 21.88
CA PHE A 54 -36.17 7.54 20.86
C PHE A 54 -36.84 6.40 20.09
N ASN A 55 -37.26 6.64 18.85
CA ASN A 55 -37.73 5.56 18.02
C ASN A 55 -36.48 4.72 17.73
N GLU A 56 -36.28 3.67 18.53
CA GLU A 56 -35.08 2.83 18.53
C GLU A 56 -34.74 2.37 17.12
N THR A 57 -35.76 2.17 16.28
CA THR A 57 -35.60 1.78 14.87
C THR A 57 -34.91 2.84 14.01
N GLU A 58 -35.20 4.13 14.19
CA GLU A 58 -34.57 5.20 13.42
C GLU A 58 -33.15 5.48 13.91
N LEU A 59 -32.91 5.35 15.22
CA LEU A 59 -31.55 5.46 15.77
C LEU A 59 -30.66 4.33 15.26
N ARG A 60 -31.17 3.09 15.27
CA ARG A 60 -30.48 1.92 14.71
C ARG A 60 -30.14 2.12 13.24
N LYS A 61 -31.06 2.62 12.42
CA LYS A 61 -30.80 2.92 11.00
C LYS A 61 -29.72 3.99 10.80
N ALA A 62 -29.70 5.03 11.63
CA ALA A 62 -28.67 6.07 11.57
C ALA A 62 -27.29 5.49 11.91
N ILE A 63 -27.19 4.68 12.97
CA ILE A 63 -25.96 3.99 13.37
C ILE A 63 -25.48 3.02 12.27
N ASP A 64 -26.37 2.19 11.71
CA ASP A 64 -26.04 1.28 10.60
C ASP A 64 -25.48 2.05 9.39
N SER A 65 -26.09 3.19 9.03
CA SER A 65 -25.60 4.02 7.91
C SER A 65 -24.22 4.61 8.16
N TYR A 66 -23.88 4.91 9.41
CA TYR A 66 -22.56 5.36 9.81
C TYR A 66 -21.54 4.22 9.79
N ASP A 67 -21.89 3.04 10.31
CA ASP A 67 -21.02 1.86 10.33
C ASP A 67 -20.66 1.40 8.91
N VAL A 68 -21.65 1.37 8.00
CA VAL A 68 -21.44 1.09 6.57
C VAL A 68 -20.52 2.12 5.91
N SER A 69 -20.69 3.40 6.25
CA SER A 69 -19.89 4.49 5.68
C SER A 69 -18.45 4.54 6.20
N MET A 70 -18.22 4.05 7.43
CA MET A 70 -16.91 4.09 8.08
C MET A 70 -16.01 2.93 7.65
N ALA A 71 -16.57 1.79 7.21
CA ALA A 71 -15.83 0.60 6.80
C ALA A 71 -14.59 0.35 7.69
N MET A 72 -14.84 0.22 9.00
CA MET A 72 -13.88 0.32 10.10
C MET A 72 -12.57 -0.45 9.85
N LYS A 73 -11.54 0.28 9.41
CA LYS A 73 -10.13 -0.12 9.53
C LYS A 73 -9.34 1.08 10.03
N PRO A 74 -8.64 1.00 11.16
CA PRO A 74 -7.95 2.14 11.74
C PRO A 74 -6.90 2.68 10.75
N ILE A 75 -6.98 3.98 10.47
CA ILE A 75 -6.22 4.70 9.42
C ILE A 75 -4.72 4.81 9.72
N ILE A 76 -4.26 4.43 10.91
CA ILE A 76 -3.15 5.18 11.48
C ILE A 76 -1.76 4.78 10.97
N HIS A 77 -1.43 3.54 10.62
CA HIS A 77 -0.05 3.21 10.19
C HIS A 77 -0.02 2.29 8.97
N ARG A 78 -0.11 2.87 7.76
CA ARG A 78 0.36 2.17 6.57
C ARG A 78 1.87 2.30 6.52
N GLU A 79 2.58 1.20 6.69
CA GLU A 79 4.03 1.20 6.51
C GLU A 79 4.35 1.56 5.06
N LYS A 80 5.26 2.52 4.89
CA LYS A 80 5.74 2.94 3.58
C LYS A 80 6.40 1.75 2.89
N ARG A 81 5.98 1.42 1.67
CA ARG A 81 6.46 0.24 0.96
C ARG A 81 7.78 0.55 0.26
N TRP A 82 7.99 1.79 -0.16
CA TRP A 82 9.24 2.29 -0.74
C TRP A 82 10.28 2.73 0.31
N ASN A 83 10.65 1.81 1.20
CA ASN A 83 11.82 1.95 2.08
C ASN A 83 13.06 1.34 1.43
N LEU A 84 14.26 1.61 1.94
CA LEU A 84 15.52 1.06 1.40
C LEU A 84 15.44 -0.47 1.20
N TRP A 85 14.83 -1.18 2.16
CA TRP A 85 14.60 -2.62 2.09
C TRP A 85 13.58 -3.02 1.01
N GLY A 86 12.50 -2.25 0.84
CA GLY A 86 11.53 -2.45 -0.23
C GLY A 86 12.13 -2.21 -1.61
N GLY A 87 12.93 -1.16 -1.77
CA GLY A 87 13.69 -0.89 -2.99
C GLY A 87 14.73 -1.97 -3.30
N LEU A 88 15.39 -2.54 -2.27
CA LEU A 88 16.31 -3.65 -2.43
C LEU A 88 15.59 -4.94 -2.83
N TYR A 89 14.45 -5.23 -2.19
CA TYR A 89 13.58 -6.34 -2.53
C TYR A 89 13.11 -6.23 -3.99
N TYR A 90 12.62 -5.07 -4.40
CA TYR A 90 12.20 -4.81 -5.77
C TYR A 90 13.34 -4.97 -6.79
N ALA A 91 14.53 -4.43 -6.48
CA ALA A 91 15.70 -4.62 -7.32
C ALA A 91 16.09 -6.11 -7.45
N GLY A 92 15.98 -6.87 -6.36
CA GLY A 92 16.27 -8.31 -6.34
C GLY A 92 15.25 -9.13 -7.15
N THR A 93 13.97 -8.79 -7.11
CA THR A 93 12.93 -9.48 -7.89
C THR A 93 13.02 -9.19 -9.38
N ILE A 94 13.51 -8.01 -9.77
CA ILE A 94 13.86 -7.70 -11.18
C ILE A 94 15.01 -8.59 -11.64
N TYR A 95 16.10 -8.63 -10.87
CA TYR A 95 17.30 -9.37 -11.20
C TYR A 95 17.10 -10.88 -11.29
N THR A 96 16.30 -11.44 -10.39
CA THR A 96 15.97 -12.86 -10.40
C THR A 96 14.83 -13.19 -11.37
N THR A 97 14.26 -12.19 -12.04
CA THR A 97 13.09 -12.32 -12.93
C THR A 97 11.85 -12.95 -12.27
N ILE A 98 11.79 -12.97 -10.92
CA ILE A 98 10.65 -13.53 -10.18
C ILE A 98 9.43 -12.61 -10.33
N GLY A 99 9.63 -11.30 -10.14
CA GLY A 99 8.61 -10.28 -10.40
C GLY A 99 7.25 -10.50 -9.74
N TYR A 100 7.18 -10.67 -8.40
CA TYR A 100 5.91 -10.91 -7.67
C TYR A 100 4.81 -9.87 -7.94
N GLY A 101 5.17 -8.63 -8.25
CA GLY A 101 4.22 -7.57 -8.61
C GLY A 101 3.48 -6.96 -7.42
N ASP A 102 3.80 -7.37 -6.19
CA ASP A 102 3.30 -6.75 -4.97
C ASP A 102 3.81 -5.31 -4.83
N LEU A 103 5.12 -5.10 -5.06
CA LEU A 103 5.78 -3.81 -5.13
C LEU A 103 6.25 -3.58 -6.57
N ALA A 104 5.76 -2.52 -7.22
CA ALA A 104 6.06 -2.21 -8.61
C ALA A 104 6.17 -0.71 -8.82
N ALA A 105 7.13 -0.28 -9.64
CA ALA A 105 7.30 1.11 -10.03
C ALA A 105 6.06 1.59 -10.81
N THR A 106 5.38 2.60 -10.27
CA THR A 106 4.15 3.15 -10.85
C THR A 106 4.44 4.42 -11.66
N THR A 107 5.51 5.14 -11.34
CA THR A 107 5.91 6.35 -12.05
C THR A 107 6.49 6.03 -13.43
N PHE A 108 6.34 6.97 -14.36
CA PHE A 108 6.88 6.83 -15.72
C PHE A 108 8.41 6.61 -15.70
N TRP A 109 9.11 7.43 -14.92
CA TRP A 109 10.57 7.34 -14.78
C TRP A 109 11.01 6.06 -14.06
N GLY A 110 10.27 5.62 -13.04
CA GLY A 110 10.53 4.36 -12.36
C GLY A 110 10.42 3.16 -13.30
N ARG A 111 9.38 3.11 -14.16
CA ARG A 111 9.24 2.04 -15.15
C ARG A 111 10.35 2.03 -16.19
N LEU A 112 10.73 3.21 -16.70
CA LEU A 112 11.82 3.33 -17.66
C LEU A 112 13.15 2.87 -17.05
N PHE A 113 13.42 3.27 -15.80
CA PHE A 113 14.60 2.81 -15.07
C PHE A 113 14.56 1.30 -14.83
N THR A 114 13.42 0.71 -14.45
CA THR A 114 13.25 -0.74 -14.33
C THR A 114 13.60 -1.48 -15.63
N MET A 115 13.19 -0.97 -16.80
CA MET A 115 13.53 -1.60 -18.08
C MET A 115 15.04 -1.62 -18.33
N ILE A 116 15.72 -0.49 -18.14
CA ILE A 116 17.18 -0.38 -18.32
C ILE A 116 17.91 -1.26 -17.29
N TYR A 117 17.44 -1.25 -16.05
CA TYR A 117 18.01 -2.01 -14.95
C TYR A 117 17.88 -3.53 -15.17
N ALA A 118 16.76 -3.98 -15.73
CA ALA A 118 16.57 -5.38 -16.10
C ALA A 118 17.53 -5.83 -17.22
N LEU A 119 17.71 -5.01 -18.26
CA LEU A 119 18.58 -5.34 -19.39
C LEU A 119 20.04 -5.58 -18.98
N VAL A 120 20.55 -4.82 -18.01
CA VAL A 120 21.92 -4.96 -17.50
C VAL A 120 21.99 -6.00 -16.37
N GLY A 121 20.96 -6.07 -15.53
CA GLY A 121 20.94 -6.91 -14.34
C GLY A 121 20.83 -8.41 -14.61
N ILE A 122 19.95 -8.79 -15.54
CA ILE A 122 19.70 -10.20 -15.90
C ILE A 122 20.98 -10.91 -16.37
N PRO A 123 21.76 -10.39 -17.35
CA PRO A 123 22.98 -11.07 -17.78
C PRO A 123 24.02 -11.18 -16.67
N MET A 124 24.17 -10.16 -15.82
CA MET A 124 25.09 -10.23 -14.67
C MET A 124 24.72 -11.33 -13.68
N VAL A 125 23.43 -11.46 -13.34
CA VAL A 125 22.98 -12.50 -12.41
C VAL A 125 23.18 -13.90 -12.98
N ILE A 126 22.98 -14.10 -14.28
CA ILE A 126 23.21 -15.40 -14.92
C ILE A 126 24.68 -15.81 -14.81
N THR A 127 25.63 -14.89 -15.03
CA THR A 127 27.07 -15.17 -14.87
C THR A 127 27.41 -15.52 -13.42
N ILE A 128 26.91 -14.74 -12.45
CA ILE A 128 27.12 -15.02 -11.04
C ILE A 128 26.56 -16.40 -10.69
N LEU A 129 25.34 -16.71 -11.13
CA LEU A 129 24.70 -18.00 -10.87
C LEU A 129 25.53 -19.17 -11.39
N ASN A 130 26.17 -19.03 -12.55
CA ASN A 130 27.05 -20.04 -13.12
C ASN A 130 28.31 -20.27 -12.26
N ASP A 131 28.93 -19.20 -11.76
CA ASP A 131 30.10 -19.30 -10.90
C ASP A 131 29.74 -19.98 -9.56
N TRP A 132 28.63 -19.56 -8.95
CA TRP A 132 28.12 -20.17 -7.72
C TRP A 132 27.72 -21.64 -7.92
N GLY A 133 27.13 -21.98 -9.06
CA GLY A 133 26.81 -23.36 -9.43
C GLY A 133 28.06 -24.23 -9.54
N THR A 134 29.14 -23.69 -10.13
CA THR A 134 30.42 -24.39 -10.25
C THR A 134 31.08 -24.62 -8.89
N ILE A 135 31.08 -23.61 -8.03
CA ILE A 135 31.61 -23.73 -6.65
C ILE A 135 30.82 -24.79 -5.87
N MET A 136 29.49 -24.78 -5.98
CA MET A 136 28.65 -25.75 -5.29
C MET A 136 28.91 -27.18 -5.79
N PHE A 137 29.08 -27.36 -7.09
CA PHE A 137 29.43 -28.64 -7.69
C PHE A 137 30.80 -29.15 -7.18
N GLN A 138 31.82 -28.30 -7.16
CA GLN A 138 33.15 -28.65 -6.64
C GLN A 138 33.13 -28.98 -5.14
N LEU A 139 32.32 -28.27 -4.35
CA LEU A 139 32.18 -28.57 -2.93
C LEU A 139 31.53 -29.94 -2.70
N VAL A 140 30.51 -30.29 -3.51
CA VAL A 140 29.88 -31.61 -3.44
C VAL A 140 30.85 -32.71 -3.86
N ASP A 141 31.58 -32.53 -4.96
CA ASP A 141 32.56 -33.51 -5.48
C ASP A 141 33.75 -33.67 -4.51
N SER A 142 34.18 -32.59 -3.85
CA SER A 142 35.27 -32.65 -2.85
C SER A 142 34.93 -33.43 -1.58
N LYS A 143 33.65 -33.76 -1.35
CA LYS A 143 33.17 -34.51 -0.18
C LYS A 143 32.87 -35.98 -0.46
N PHE A 144 32.98 -36.43 -1.72
CA PHE A 144 32.89 -37.83 -2.13
C PHE A 144 34.26 -38.35 -2.59
#